data_AF-A0A7Y8TXS4-F1
#
_entry.id   AF-A0A7Y8TXS4-F1
#
_cell.length_a   1.000
_cell.length_b   1.000
_cell.length_c   1.000
_cell.angle_alpha   90.00
_cell.angle_beta   90.00
_cell.angle_gamma   90.00
#
_symmetry.space_group_name_H-M   'P 1'
#
loop_
_entity.id
_entity.type
_entity.pdbx_description
1 polymer ?
#
loop_
_entity_poly.entity_id
_entity_poly.type
_entity_poly.pdbx_seq_one_letter_code
_entity_poly.pdbx_strand_id
1 'polypeptide(L)'
;MTFTRSTLLIACSLASAFAITACSNANNEDKKQTTLTASAPATGEASTLIERNAQQRLSTTLQQHFKTAGINAKITDIKATEVPNLFWVSLEGMSSVYATSDGKYIIQGDVIRLGDKELHNVSENLQAGVNKKIFAELKQEDLLVFPAKGKTKHVIYVFTDVSCPYCHRLHEQMDEMNGKGIEVRYIAWPRGEQHMPAMEAIWCSEDRHAAFNQVMNGAQIAPANCKNPVRAQYQLGLNMGVNGTPAIYNAEGVYLGGYLSTAELIKRLDK
;
A
#
# COMPACT_ATOMS: atom_id res chain seq x y z
N MET A 1 -24.82 -5.36 39.68
CA MET A 1 -23.97 -4.45 40.49
C MET A 1 -23.95 -3.10 39.83
N THR A 2 -24.80 -2.20 40.31
CA THR A 2 -24.94 -0.81 39.90
C THR A 2 -23.94 0.04 40.67
N PHE A 3 -23.07 0.79 39.98
CA PHE A 3 -22.29 1.86 40.61
C PHE A 3 -22.68 3.20 40.03
N THR A 4 -23.21 4.01 40.95
CA THR A 4 -23.78 5.34 40.79
C THR A 4 -22.70 6.42 40.63
N ARG A 5 -23.05 7.43 39.83
CA ARG A 5 -22.32 8.70 39.66
C ARG A 5 -22.23 9.45 40.98
N SER A 6 -21.09 10.09 41.25
CA SER A 6 -20.95 11.08 42.31
C SER A 6 -20.37 12.38 41.74
N THR A 7 -21.17 13.44 41.84
CA THR A 7 -20.86 14.83 41.51
C THR A 7 -20.34 15.53 42.76
N LEU A 8 -19.21 16.24 42.66
CA LEU A 8 -18.76 17.19 43.68
C LEU A 8 -18.40 18.51 43.00
N LEU A 9 -19.24 19.51 43.27
CA LEU A 9 -19.02 20.95 43.10
C LEU A 9 -18.60 21.51 44.46
N ILE A 10 -17.64 22.45 44.47
CA ILE A 10 -17.39 23.60 45.38
C ILE A 10 -16.10 24.25 44.82
N ALA A 11 -16.08 25.39 44.12
CA ALA A 11 -16.49 26.77 44.40
C ALA A 11 -15.41 27.63 45.12
N CYS A 12 -15.05 28.73 44.44
CA CYS A 12 -14.47 30.01 44.91
C CYS A 12 -13.02 29.97 45.49
N SER A 13 -12.12 30.95 45.28
CA SER A 13 -12.29 32.38 44.97
C SER A 13 -10.95 33.08 44.68
N LEU A 14 -11.06 34.22 44.00
CA LEU A 14 -10.30 35.48 44.16
C LEU A 14 -8.99 35.73 43.38
N ALA A 15 -9.14 36.71 42.49
CA ALA A 15 -8.15 37.46 41.73
C ALA A 15 -7.29 38.39 42.60
N SER A 16 -6.14 38.79 42.08
CA SER A 16 -5.59 40.15 42.23
C SER A 16 -4.54 40.42 41.15
N ALA A 17 -4.84 41.41 40.32
CA ALA A 17 -3.93 42.00 39.36
C ALA A 17 -2.90 42.89 40.09
N PHE A 18 -1.64 42.84 39.66
CA PHE A 18 -0.69 43.92 39.90
C PHE A 18 -0.18 44.43 38.56
N ALA A 19 -0.67 45.61 38.19
CA ALA A 19 -0.04 46.49 37.22
C ALA A 19 0.78 47.51 37.99
N ILE A 20 2.07 47.63 37.66
CA ILE A 20 2.85 48.84 37.97
C ILE A 20 3.60 49.23 36.69
N THR A 21 3.14 50.33 36.11
CA THR A 21 3.85 51.19 35.17
C THR A 21 4.90 52.03 35.91
N ALA A 22 6.11 52.12 35.36
CA ALA A 22 6.99 53.29 35.52
C ALA A 22 7.98 53.38 34.35
N CYS A 23 8.18 54.61 33.86
CA CYS A 23 8.87 54.97 32.62
C CYS A 23 10.38 55.26 32.78
N SER A 24 11.08 55.09 31.64
CA SER A 24 12.21 55.89 31.10
C SER A 24 13.53 56.02 31.87
N ASN A 25 14.62 55.53 31.24
CA ASN A 25 15.56 56.46 30.59
C ASN A 25 16.47 55.76 29.57
N ALA A 26 16.70 56.49 28.48
CA ALA A 26 17.50 56.12 27.33
C ALA A 26 19.00 56.00 27.66
N ASN A 27 19.68 55.08 27.00
CA ASN A 27 21.00 55.33 26.41
C ASN A 27 21.28 54.31 25.29
N ASN A 28 21.72 54.86 24.16
CA ASN A 28 22.04 54.21 22.89
C ASN A 28 23.11 53.11 23.03
N GLU A 29 22.87 51.97 22.38
CA GLU A 29 23.89 51.29 21.56
C GLU A 29 23.20 50.59 20.37
N ASP A 30 23.22 51.27 19.22
CA ASP A 30 22.82 50.72 17.91
C ASP A 30 23.79 49.60 17.48
N LYS A 31 23.36 48.34 17.59
CA LYS A 31 23.90 47.25 16.76
C LYS A 31 22.94 46.99 15.61
N LYS A 32 23.37 47.43 14.41
CA LYS A 32 22.83 47.10 13.09
C LYS A 32 22.18 45.71 13.05
N GLN A 33 20.86 45.69 13.09
CA GLN A 33 20.06 44.56 12.67
C GLN A 33 19.86 44.73 11.17
N THR A 34 20.66 44.01 10.38
CA THR A 34 20.49 43.91 8.93
C THR A 34 19.13 43.28 8.67
N THR A 35 18.14 44.12 8.36
CA THR A 35 16.85 43.72 7.79
C THR A 35 17.12 43.04 6.45
N LEU A 36 17.16 41.71 6.46
CA LEU A 36 17.03 40.90 5.25
C LEU A 36 15.56 40.91 4.85
N THR A 37 15.15 41.97 4.18
CA THR A 37 13.89 41.99 3.44
C THR A 37 14.05 41.08 2.23
N ALA A 38 13.58 39.83 2.33
CA ALA A 38 13.54 38.91 1.21
C ALA A 38 12.43 39.36 0.24
N SER A 39 12.79 40.17 -0.74
CA SER A 39 11.94 40.57 -1.86
C SER A 39 12.18 39.64 -3.06
N ALA A 40 11.72 38.39 -2.98
CA ALA A 40 11.52 37.54 -4.15
C ALA A 40 10.57 36.38 -3.78
N PRO A 41 9.57 36.04 -4.60
CA PRO A 41 8.81 34.80 -4.41
C PRO A 41 9.76 33.63 -4.62
N ALA A 42 9.98 32.81 -3.59
CA ALA A 42 10.73 31.58 -3.72
C ALA A 42 9.92 30.60 -4.58
N THR A 43 10.19 30.59 -5.88
CA THR A 43 9.61 29.64 -6.82
C THR A 43 10.23 28.26 -6.60
N GLY A 44 9.47 27.36 -5.96
CA GLY A 44 9.57 25.91 -6.09
C GLY A 44 10.75 25.16 -5.44
N GLU A 45 11.98 25.68 -5.48
CA GLU A 45 13.16 24.90 -5.06
C GLU A 45 13.30 24.78 -3.53
N ALA A 46 12.99 25.85 -2.80
CA ALA A 46 13.10 25.86 -1.34
C ALA A 46 12.08 24.91 -0.66
N SER A 47 10.86 24.76 -1.20
CA SER A 47 9.87 23.84 -0.63
C SER A 47 10.31 22.38 -0.82
N THR A 48 10.84 22.03 -2.00
CA THR A 48 11.32 20.67 -2.27
C THR A 48 12.52 20.27 -1.41
N LEU A 49 13.43 21.21 -1.10
CA LEU A 49 14.55 20.96 -0.18
C LEU A 49 14.08 20.76 1.25
N ILE A 50 13.11 21.54 1.72
CA ILE A 50 12.52 21.40 3.06
C ILE A 50 11.81 20.05 3.19
N GLU A 51 11.05 19.63 2.17
CA GLU A 51 10.37 18.34 2.13
C GLU A 51 11.35 17.16 2.11
N ARG A 52 12.39 17.20 1.26
CA ARG A 52 13.44 16.17 1.24
C ARG A 52 14.15 16.07 2.59
N ASN A 53 14.46 17.19 3.21
CA ASN A 53 15.06 17.22 4.55
C ASN A 53 14.11 16.64 5.61
N ALA A 54 12.80 16.83 5.48
CA ALA A 54 11.81 16.24 6.39
C ALA A 54 11.72 14.71 6.20
N GLN A 55 11.67 14.23 4.97
CA GLN A 55 11.66 12.79 4.66
C GLN A 55 12.93 12.09 5.16
N GLN A 56 14.11 12.69 4.95
CA GLN A 56 15.38 12.14 5.42
C GLN A 56 15.45 12.06 6.95
N ARG A 57 14.98 13.11 7.64
CA ARG A 57 14.88 13.13 9.11
C ARG A 57 13.93 12.04 9.60
N LEU A 58 12.74 11.92 9.01
CA LEU A 58 11.77 10.89 9.34
C LEU A 58 12.33 9.48 9.14
N SER A 59 13.00 9.23 8.00
CA SER A 59 13.65 7.94 7.71
C SER A 59 14.66 7.58 8.80
N THR A 60 15.52 8.52 9.17
CA THR A 60 16.54 8.30 10.21
C THR A 60 15.90 7.99 11.57
N THR A 61 14.89 8.76 11.97
CA THR A 61 14.16 8.56 13.23
C THR A 61 13.46 7.20 13.27
N LEU A 62 12.70 6.85 12.23
CA LEU A 62 12.00 5.57 12.14
C LEU A 62 12.98 4.39 12.17
N GLN A 63 14.07 4.46 11.40
CA GLN A 63 15.08 3.41 11.36
C GLN A 63 15.73 3.20 12.74
N GLN A 64 15.95 4.28 13.49
CA GLN A 64 16.44 4.21 14.87
C GLN A 64 15.40 3.59 15.82
N HIS A 65 14.13 4.00 15.73
CA HIS A 65 13.05 3.41 16.53
C HIS A 65 12.89 1.91 16.26
N PHE A 66 12.93 1.48 14.99
CA PHE A 66 12.92 0.07 14.63
C PHE A 66 14.08 -0.70 15.25
N LYS A 67 15.30 -0.16 15.15
CA LYS A 67 16.48 -0.77 15.76
C LYS A 67 16.34 -0.90 17.29
N THR A 68 15.88 0.15 17.97
CA THR A 68 15.65 0.14 19.42
C THR A 68 14.59 -0.88 19.83
N ALA A 69 13.54 -1.05 19.04
CA ALA A 69 12.49 -2.04 19.27
C ALA A 69 12.88 -3.47 18.85
N GLY A 70 14.06 -3.68 18.28
CA GLY A 70 14.50 -4.98 17.77
C GLY A 70 13.78 -5.42 16.50
N ILE A 71 13.17 -4.48 15.77
CA ILE A 71 12.44 -4.74 14.51
C ILE A 71 13.42 -4.60 13.35
N ASN A 72 13.60 -5.68 12.57
CA ASN A 72 14.42 -5.66 11.36
C ASN A 72 13.61 -5.15 10.16
N ALA A 73 13.28 -3.85 10.15
CA ALA A 73 12.60 -3.19 9.05
C ALA A 73 13.53 -2.17 8.39
N LYS A 74 13.72 -2.31 7.07
CA LYS A 74 14.52 -1.39 6.26
C LYS A 74 13.59 -0.51 5.43
N ILE A 75 13.73 0.80 5.58
CA ILE A 75 12.95 1.78 4.81
C ILE A 75 13.54 1.90 3.40
N THR A 76 12.70 1.80 2.38
CA THR A 76 13.11 1.90 0.96
C THR A 76 12.68 3.21 0.32
N ASP A 77 11.57 3.79 0.74
CA ASP A 77 11.05 5.06 0.22
C ASP A 77 10.15 5.73 1.27
N ILE A 78 10.06 7.06 1.23
CA ILE A 78 9.13 7.85 2.04
C ILE A 78 8.48 8.90 1.14
N LYS A 79 7.15 8.92 1.09
CA LYS A 79 6.37 9.90 0.33
C LYS A 79 5.45 10.69 1.25
N ALA A 80 5.30 11.97 0.97
CA ALA A 80 4.29 12.78 1.64
C ALA A 80 2.89 12.32 1.19
N THR A 81 1.91 12.41 2.09
CA THR A 81 0.50 12.21 1.76
C THR A 81 -0.22 13.56 1.74
N GLU A 82 -1.44 13.58 1.22
CA GLU A 82 -2.29 14.79 1.32
C GLU A 82 -2.75 15.10 2.75
N VAL A 83 -2.60 14.15 3.68
CA VAL A 83 -2.91 14.36 5.09
C VAL A 83 -1.71 14.99 5.80
N PRO A 84 -1.86 16.19 6.41
CA PRO A 84 -0.76 16.86 7.10
C PRO A 84 -0.12 15.98 8.16
N ASN A 85 1.21 16.01 8.22
CA ASN A 85 2.04 15.24 9.17
C ASN A 85 1.92 13.71 9.06
N LEU A 86 1.34 13.19 7.96
CA LEU A 86 1.25 11.77 7.68
C LEU A 86 2.03 11.44 6.40
N PHE A 87 2.90 10.44 6.50
CA PHE A 87 3.78 10.00 5.43
C PHE A 87 3.52 8.55 5.09
N TRP A 88 3.66 8.20 3.82
CA TRP A 88 3.64 6.84 3.32
C TRP A 88 5.06 6.29 3.29
N VAL A 89 5.30 5.21 4.03
CA VAL A 89 6.62 4.62 4.23
C VAL A 89 6.63 3.23 3.61
N SER A 90 7.50 3.04 2.61
CA SER A 90 7.74 1.74 2.00
C SER A 90 8.88 1.03 2.71
N LEU A 91 8.68 -0.27 2.94
CA LEU A 91 9.59 -1.14 3.67
C LEU A 91 10.06 -2.27 2.76
N GLU A 92 11.32 -2.69 2.90
CA GLU A 92 11.85 -3.83 2.16
C GLU A 92 11.21 -5.13 2.68
N GLY A 93 10.56 -5.88 1.78
CA GLY A 93 9.98 -7.18 2.11
C GLY A 93 8.79 -7.13 3.06
N MET A 94 8.12 -5.98 3.20
CA MET A 94 6.95 -5.81 4.07
C MET A 94 5.95 -4.84 3.43
N SER A 95 4.70 -4.91 3.86
CA SER A 95 3.68 -3.96 3.46
C SER A 95 4.08 -2.54 3.85
N SER A 96 3.77 -1.59 2.96
CA SER A 96 3.94 -0.16 3.25
C SER A 96 2.96 0.28 4.34
N VAL A 97 3.35 1.29 5.10
CA VAL A 97 2.60 1.78 6.26
C VAL A 97 2.54 3.31 6.26
N TYR A 98 1.57 3.87 6.98
CA TYR A 98 1.61 5.29 7.29
C TYR A 98 2.45 5.53 8.54
N ALA A 99 3.14 6.67 8.59
CA ALA A 99 3.87 7.11 9.77
C ALA A 99 3.63 8.60 10.05
N THR A 100 3.58 8.97 11.33
CA THR A 100 3.54 10.38 11.73
C THR A 100 4.88 11.07 11.45
N SER A 101 4.85 12.38 11.19
CA SER A 101 6.05 13.19 10.89
C SER A 101 7.15 13.14 11.95
N ASP A 102 6.80 12.83 13.20
CA ASP A 102 7.74 12.67 14.31
C ASP A 102 8.31 11.24 14.44
N GLY A 103 7.86 10.32 13.60
CA GLY A 103 8.31 8.93 13.55
C GLY A 103 7.90 8.09 14.76
N LYS A 104 6.96 8.56 15.59
CA LYS A 104 6.56 7.85 16.83
C LYS A 104 5.43 6.84 16.61
N TYR A 105 4.58 7.07 15.62
CA TYR A 105 3.41 6.24 15.37
C TYR A 105 3.44 5.69 13.95
N ILE A 106 3.06 4.42 13.83
CA ILE A 106 2.80 3.75 12.57
C ILE A 106 1.33 3.37 12.55
N ILE A 107 0.69 3.58 11.40
CA ILE A 107 -0.72 3.25 11.17
C ILE A 107 -0.76 2.28 9.98
N GLN A 108 -1.39 1.13 10.21
CA GLN A 108 -1.64 0.12 9.19
C GLN A 108 -3.13 0.15 8.81
N GLY A 109 -3.40 0.07 7.52
CA GLY A 109 -4.76 0.13 6.97
C GLY A 109 -4.93 1.33 6.04
N ASP A 110 -6.18 1.66 5.75
CA ASP A 110 -6.53 2.70 4.80
C ASP A 110 -6.83 4.03 5.48
N VAL A 111 -6.41 5.11 4.83
CA VAL A 111 -6.86 6.46 5.15
C VAL A 111 -7.76 6.91 4.02
N ILE A 112 -9.05 7.07 4.32
CA ILE A 112 -10.07 7.42 3.33
C ILE A 112 -10.37 8.91 3.45
N ARG A 113 -10.11 9.65 2.38
CA ARG A 113 -10.53 11.05 2.25
C ARG A 113 -12.02 11.10 1.94
N LEU A 114 -12.73 11.91 2.73
CA LEU A 114 -14.15 12.21 2.59
C LEU A 114 -14.33 13.61 1.98
N GLY A 115 -15.51 13.88 1.42
CA GLY A 115 -15.90 15.21 0.91
C GLY A 115 -16.14 15.25 -0.60
N ASP A 116 -15.67 14.26 -1.34
CA ASP A 116 -16.00 14.07 -2.76
C ASP A 116 -17.23 13.17 -2.94
N LYS A 117 -17.71 13.07 -4.19
CA LYS A 117 -18.79 12.12 -4.54
C LYS A 117 -18.36 10.66 -4.41
N GLU A 118 -17.06 10.37 -4.54
CA GLU A 118 -16.47 9.05 -4.37
C GLU A 118 -15.50 9.06 -3.19
N LEU A 119 -15.39 7.93 -2.48
CA LEU A 119 -14.39 7.75 -1.43
C LEU A 119 -13.01 7.63 -2.08
N HIS A 120 -12.02 8.34 -1.57
CA HIS A 120 -10.66 8.27 -2.09
C HIS A 120 -9.71 7.69 -1.05
N ASN A 121 -8.99 6.62 -1.38
CA ASN A 121 -7.95 6.10 -0.50
C ASN A 121 -6.63 6.85 -0.76
N VAL A 122 -6.12 7.50 0.28
CA VAL A 122 -4.94 8.37 0.23
C VAL A 122 -3.68 7.62 -0.25
N SER A 123 -3.55 6.32 0.03
CA SER A 123 -2.39 5.53 -0.38
C SER A 123 -2.56 4.86 -1.74
N GLU A 124 -3.72 4.93 -2.39
CA GLU A 124 -4.00 4.12 -3.59
C GLU A 124 -2.96 4.32 -4.69
N ASN A 125 -2.72 5.58 -5.09
CA ASN A 125 -1.73 5.92 -6.11
C ASN A 125 -0.29 5.66 -5.66
N LEU A 126 -0.02 5.80 -4.35
CA LEU A 126 1.31 5.57 -3.78
C LEU A 126 1.64 4.07 -3.80
N GLN A 127 0.70 3.22 -3.37
CA GLN A 127 0.80 1.77 -3.39
C GLN A 127 0.79 1.24 -4.83
N ALA A 128 -0.01 1.81 -5.74
CA ALA A 128 0.01 1.44 -7.15
C ALA A 128 1.41 1.64 -7.76
N GLY A 129 2.07 2.76 -7.46
CA GLY A 129 3.44 3.00 -7.88
C GLY A 129 4.46 1.99 -7.33
N VAL A 130 4.25 1.46 -6.13
CA VAL A 130 5.07 0.38 -5.55
C VAL A 130 4.79 -0.95 -6.28
N ASN A 131 3.52 -1.31 -6.41
CA ASN A 131 3.08 -2.54 -7.09
C ASN A 131 3.56 -2.59 -8.54
N LYS A 132 3.53 -1.46 -9.26
CA LYS A 132 4.01 -1.36 -10.64
C LYS A 132 5.49 -1.74 -10.76
N LYS A 133 6.33 -1.30 -9.83
CA LYS A 133 7.76 -1.65 -9.82
C LYS A 133 7.94 -3.15 -9.57
N ILE A 134 7.20 -3.70 -8.60
CA ILE A 134 7.19 -5.14 -8.31
C ILE A 134 6.81 -5.94 -9.56
N PHE A 135 5.74 -5.56 -10.25
CA PHE A 135 5.28 -6.25 -11.45
C PHE A 135 6.24 -6.15 -12.64
N ALA A 136 7.04 -5.09 -12.72
CA ALA A 136 8.08 -4.94 -13.72
C ALA A 136 9.29 -5.87 -13.47
N GLU A 137 9.49 -6.30 -12.23
CA GLU A 137 10.56 -7.24 -11.84
C GLU A 137 10.14 -8.72 -11.97
N LEU A 138 8.85 -8.99 -12.18
CA LEU A 138 8.34 -10.35 -12.35
C LEU A 138 8.82 -10.96 -13.66
N LYS A 139 9.32 -12.19 -13.56
CA LYS A 139 9.67 -13.01 -14.72
C LYS A 139 8.43 -13.64 -15.31
N GLN A 140 8.23 -13.50 -16.62
CA GLN A 140 7.04 -14.01 -17.28
C GLN A 140 6.95 -15.53 -17.21
N GLU A 141 8.08 -16.24 -17.22
CA GLU A 141 8.16 -17.70 -17.10
C GLU A 141 7.76 -18.23 -15.71
N ASP A 142 7.74 -17.38 -14.69
CA ASP A 142 7.26 -17.73 -13.35
C ASP A 142 5.74 -17.58 -13.23
N LEU A 143 5.10 -16.88 -14.17
CA LEU A 143 3.65 -16.61 -14.17
C LEU A 143 2.90 -17.67 -14.97
N LEU A 144 1.61 -17.83 -14.66
CA LEU A 144 0.68 -18.56 -15.54
C LEU A 144 -0.12 -17.54 -16.35
N VAL A 145 0.28 -17.35 -17.61
CA VAL A 145 -0.25 -16.28 -18.48
C VAL A 145 -1.33 -16.82 -19.41
N PHE A 146 -2.53 -16.26 -19.32
CA PHE A 146 -3.63 -16.46 -20.26
C PHE A 146 -3.70 -15.26 -21.21
N PRO A 147 -3.22 -15.39 -22.45
CA PRO A 147 -3.09 -14.27 -23.38
C PRO A 147 -4.47 -13.77 -23.85
N ALA A 148 -4.54 -12.47 -24.14
CA ALA A 148 -5.68 -11.92 -24.86
C ALA A 148 -5.88 -12.60 -26.23
N LYS A 149 -7.15 -12.76 -26.65
CA LYS A 149 -7.48 -13.18 -28.01
C LYS A 149 -7.42 -11.95 -28.92
N GLY A 150 -6.47 -11.93 -29.85
CA GLY A 150 -6.24 -10.78 -30.73
C GLY A 150 -5.33 -9.72 -30.10
N LYS A 151 -5.67 -8.43 -30.25
CA LYS A 151 -4.87 -7.33 -29.70
C LYS A 151 -5.07 -7.22 -28.19
N THR A 152 -3.98 -7.32 -27.41
CA THR A 152 -3.99 -7.01 -25.98
C THR A 152 -4.34 -5.54 -25.76
N LYS A 153 -5.42 -5.29 -25.03
CA LYS A 153 -5.88 -3.97 -24.60
C LYS A 153 -5.47 -3.68 -23.16
N HIS A 154 -5.59 -4.69 -22.29
CA HIS A 154 -5.25 -4.59 -20.88
C HIS A 154 -4.46 -5.82 -20.44
N VAL A 155 -3.57 -5.62 -19.48
CA VAL A 155 -2.88 -6.68 -18.75
C VAL A 155 -3.27 -6.57 -17.29
N ILE A 156 -3.68 -7.69 -16.70
CA ILE A 156 -3.96 -7.77 -15.26
C ILE A 156 -3.06 -8.81 -14.60
N TYR A 157 -2.69 -8.52 -13.36
CA TYR A 157 -1.99 -9.43 -12.46
C TYR A 157 -2.98 -9.90 -11.41
N VAL A 158 -3.07 -11.21 -11.20
CA VAL A 158 -4.06 -11.80 -10.30
C VAL A 158 -3.40 -12.79 -9.36
N PHE A 159 -3.38 -12.46 -8.07
CA PHE A 159 -3.03 -13.43 -7.04
C PHE A 159 -4.19 -14.41 -6.89
N THR A 160 -3.94 -15.70 -7.13
CA THR A 160 -4.99 -16.72 -7.24
C THR A 160 -4.67 -17.96 -6.41
N ASP A 161 -5.72 -18.70 -6.06
CA ASP A 161 -5.67 -19.92 -5.26
C ASP A 161 -6.72 -20.91 -5.80
N VAL A 162 -6.29 -22.12 -6.14
CA VAL A 162 -7.17 -23.19 -6.64
C VAL A 162 -8.12 -23.74 -5.59
N SER A 163 -7.99 -23.35 -4.32
CA SER A 163 -8.97 -23.67 -3.27
C SER A 163 -10.04 -22.58 -3.09
N CYS A 164 -9.91 -21.43 -3.76
CA CYS A 164 -10.78 -20.27 -3.57
C CYS A 164 -11.97 -20.28 -4.54
N PRO A 165 -13.22 -20.38 -4.06
CA PRO A 165 -14.42 -20.43 -4.92
C PRO A 165 -14.54 -19.26 -5.90
N TYR A 166 -14.10 -18.07 -5.51
CA TYR A 166 -14.12 -16.89 -6.38
C TYR A 166 -13.00 -16.90 -7.43
N CYS A 167 -11.90 -17.60 -7.18
CA CYS A 167 -10.88 -17.84 -8.21
C CYS A 167 -11.42 -18.78 -9.29
N HIS A 168 -12.18 -19.82 -8.92
CA HIS A 168 -12.89 -20.67 -9.89
C HIS A 168 -13.83 -19.83 -10.77
N ARG A 169 -14.68 -19.00 -10.16
CA ARG A 169 -15.59 -18.11 -10.90
C ARG A 169 -14.87 -17.14 -11.84
N LEU A 170 -13.76 -16.56 -11.40
CA LEU A 170 -12.94 -15.70 -12.26
C LEU A 170 -12.36 -16.49 -13.44
N HIS A 171 -11.91 -17.71 -13.19
CA HIS A 171 -11.29 -18.56 -14.21
C HIS A 171 -12.32 -19.11 -15.22
N GLU A 172 -13.55 -19.39 -14.80
CA GLU A 172 -14.67 -19.72 -15.69
C GLU A 172 -14.94 -18.62 -16.74
N GLN A 173 -14.59 -17.37 -16.43
CA GLN A 173 -14.75 -16.21 -17.31
C GLN A 173 -13.53 -15.95 -18.21
N MET A 174 -12.50 -16.81 -18.16
CA MET A 174 -11.21 -16.56 -18.85
C MET A 174 -11.38 -16.32 -20.35
N ASP A 175 -12.19 -17.15 -21.02
CA ASP A 175 -12.45 -17.01 -22.46
C ASP A 175 -13.13 -15.68 -22.82
N GLU A 176 -14.03 -15.19 -21.96
CA GLU A 176 -14.70 -13.90 -22.14
C GLU A 176 -13.70 -12.75 -21.96
N MET A 177 -12.93 -12.77 -20.86
CA MET A 177 -11.89 -11.78 -20.59
C MET A 177 -10.87 -11.70 -21.72
N ASN A 178 -10.32 -12.84 -22.14
CA ASN A 178 -9.37 -12.89 -23.25
C ASN A 178 -10.01 -12.43 -24.56
N GLY A 179 -11.27 -12.81 -24.84
CA GLY A 179 -12.05 -12.35 -25.99
C GLY A 179 -12.26 -10.84 -26.03
N LYS A 180 -12.25 -10.17 -24.88
CA LYS A 180 -12.35 -8.71 -24.76
C LYS A 180 -11.00 -7.98 -24.86
N GLY A 181 -9.90 -8.72 -25.03
CA GLY A 181 -8.55 -8.18 -25.15
C GLY A 181 -7.81 -8.07 -23.81
N ILE A 182 -8.25 -8.78 -22.77
CA ILE A 182 -7.60 -8.80 -21.45
C ILE A 182 -6.64 -9.98 -21.39
N GLU A 183 -5.37 -9.70 -21.11
CA GLU A 183 -4.38 -10.72 -20.75
C GLU A 183 -4.36 -10.88 -19.23
N VAL A 184 -4.50 -12.12 -18.75
CA VAL A 184 -4.53 -12.43 -17.32
C VAL A 184 -3.23 -13.14 -16.93
N ARG A 185 -2.51 -12.60 -15.96
CA ARG A 185 -1.27 -13.16 -15.43
C ARG A 185 -1.50 -13.64 -14.01
N TYR A 186 -1.62 -14.95 -13.81
CA TYR A 186 -1.77 -15.51 -12.47
C TYR A 186 -0.43 -15.58 -11.74
N ILE A 187 -0.51 -15.20 -10.46
CA ILE A 187 0.53 -15.33 -9.45
C ILE A 187 -0.01 -16.27 -8.38
N ALA A 188 0.73 -17.32 -8.02
CA ALA A 188 0.28 -18.28 -7.03
C ALA A 188 0.21 -17.63 -5.64
N TRP A 189 -0.97 -17.70 -5.00
CA TRP A 189 -1.19 -17.23 -3.64
C TRP A 189 -2.12 -18.17 -2.88
N PRO A 190 -1.67 -19.40 -2.57
CA PRO A 190 -2.41 -20.32 -1.71
C PRO A 190 -2.72 -19.66 -0.36
N ARG A 191 -4.00 -19.57 0.02
CA ARG A 191 -4.47 -18.88 1.24
C ARG A 191 -4.08 -19.59 2.54
N GLY A 192 -3.47 -20.77 2.45
CA GLY A 192 -2.97 -21.54 3.58
C GLY A 192 -1.97 -22.60 3.13
N GLU A 193 -1.07 -22.98 4.02
CA GLU A 193 0.01 -23.95 3.78
C GLU A 193 -0.50 -25.29 3.24
N GLN A 194 -1.71 -25.71 3.62
CA GLN A 194 -2.33 -26.94 3.12
C GLN A 194 -2.65 -26.90 1.61
N HIS A 195 -2.68 -25.71 0.99
CA HIS A 195 -2.96 -25.52 -0.43
C HIS A 195 -1.67 -25.33 -1.27
N MET A 196 -0.50 -25.13 -0.64
CA MET A 196 0.78 -25.03 -1.35
C MET A 196 1.05 -26.24 -2.26
N PRO A 197 0.90 -27.50 -1.81
CA PRO A 197 1.28 -28.65 -2.64
C PRO A 197 0.52 -28.71 -3.97
N ALA A 198 -0.76 -28.31 -4.00
CA ALA A 198 -1.55 -28.28 -5.22
C ALA A 198 -1.05 -27.19 -6.19
N MET A 199 -0.75 -26.00 -5.67
CA MET A 199 -0.19 -24.91 -6.48
C MET A 199 1.21 -25.25 -7.02
N GLU A 200 2.06 -25.87 -6.20
CA GLU A 200 3.39 -26.34 -6.60
C GLU A 200 3.30 -27.42 -7.68
N ALA A 201 2.39 -28.39 -7.52
CA ALA A 201 2.18 -29.44 -8.51
C ALA A 201 1.78 -28.86 -9.88
N ILE A 202 0.90 -27.86 -9.89
CA ILE A 202 0.52 -27.14 -11.11
C ILE A 202 1.74 -26.44 -11.73
N TRP A 203 2.52 -25.70 -10.94
CA TRP A 203 3.70 -24.99 -11.45
C TRP A 203 4.84 -25.91 -11.90
N CYS A 204 4.85 -27.14 -11.40
CA CYS A 204 5.77 -28.21 -11.81
C CYS A 204 5.27 -29.04 -12.99
N SER A 205 4.04 -28.82 -13.46
CA SER A 205 3.48 -29.55 -14.59
C SER A 205 4.13 -29.10 -15.90
N GLU A 206 4.32 -30.05 -16.82
CA GLU A 206 4.82 -29.77 -18.18
C GLU A 206 3.91 -28.78 -18.92
N ASP A 207 2.59 -28.96 -18.78
CA ASP A 207 1.56 -28.04 -19.22
C ASP A 207 0.82 -27.46 -18.01
N ARG A 208 1.29 -26.29 -17.55
CA ARG A 208 0.70 -25.58 -16.41
C ARG A 208 -0.74 -25.14 -16.68
N HIS A 209 -1.09 -24.80 -17.92
CA HIS A 209 -2.46 -24.40 -18.29
C HIS A 209 -3.41 -25.57 -18.15
N ALA A 210 -3.05 -26.72 -18.72
CA ALA A 210 -3.87 -27.92 -18.61
C ALA A 210 -4.03 -28.35 -17.14
N ALA A 211 -2.94 -28.36 -16.36
CA ALA A 211 -2.98 -28.70 -14.95
C ALA A 211 -3.86 -27.75 -14.13
N PHE A 212 -3.70 -26.43 -14.31
CA PHE A 212 -4.52 -25.44 -13.62
C PHE A 212 -6.00 -25.60 -13.98
N ASN A 213 -6.33 -25.73 -15.27
CA ASN A 213 -7.70 -25.91 -15.74
C ASN A 213 -8.33 -27.19 -15.15
N GLN A 214 -7.59 -28.30 -15.08
CA GLN A 214 -8.07 -29.55 -14.49
C GLN A 214 -8.43 -29.37 -13.02
N VAL A 215 -7.54 -28.77 -12.23
CA VAL A 215 -7.77 -28.54 -10.79
C VAL A 215 -8.93 -27.55 -10.58
N MET A 216 -9.03 -26.50 -11.39
CA MET A 216 -10.14 -25.55 -11.33
C MET A 216 -11.49 -26.19 -11.69
N ASN A 217 -11.49 -27.28 -12.44
CA ASN A 217 -12.69 -28.09 -12.74
C ASN A 217 -12.94 -29.21 -11.71
N GLY A 218 -12.22 -29.22 -10.59
CA GLY A 218 -12.43 -30.15 -9.48
C GLY A 218 -11.62 -31.45 -9.57
N ALA A 219 -10.71 -31.59 -10.54
CA ALA A 219 -9.79 -32.71 -10.56
C ALA A 219 -8.74 -32.58 -9.45
N GLN A 220 -8.22 -33.73 -9.01
CA GLN A 220 -7.04 -33.78 -8.15
C GLN A 220 -5.81 -34.05 -9.02
N ILE A 221 -4.73 -33.31 -8.77
CA ILE A 221 -3.43 -33.56 -9.39
C ILE A 221 -2.50 -34.21 -8.37
N ALA A 222 -1.69 -35.17 -8.83
CA ALA A 222 -0.68 -35.76 -7.98
C ALA A 222 0.33 -34.68 -7.54
N PRO A 223 0.74 -34.67 -6.26
CA PRO A 223 1.79 -33.77 -5.81
C PRO A 223 3.06 -33.98 -6.65
N ALA A 224 3.61 -32.88 -7.16
CA ALA A 224 4.88 -32.87 -7.87
C ALA A 224 5.79 -31.83 -7.22
N ASN A 225 7.07 -32.16 -7.12
CA ASN A 225 8.07 -31.25 -6.56
C ASN A 225 9.16 -30.99 -7.59
N CYS A 226 9.45 -29.72 -7.81
CA CYS A 226 10.46 -29.20 -8.72
C CYS A 226 10.87 -27.82 -8.20
N LYS A 227 11.95 -27.25 -8.76
CA LYS A 227 12.26 -25.84 -8.52
C LYS A 227 11.15 -24.97 -9.13
N ASN A 228 10.35 -24.34 -8.29
CA ASN A 228 9.18 -23.56 -8.69
C ASN A 228 9.11 -22.21 -7.93
N PRO A 229 8.35 -21.22 -8.43
CA PRO A 229 8.27 -19.88 -7.85
C PRO A 229 7.17 -19.72 -6.79
N VAL A 230 6.36 -20.74 -6.49
CA VAL A 230 5.12 -20.59 -5.71
C VAL A 230 5.37 -20.00 -4.32
N ARG A 231 6.40 -20.46 -3.62
CA ARG A 231 6.78 -19.91 -2.29
C ARG A 231 7.18 -18.44 -2.38
N ALA A 232 7.94 -18.06 -3.41
CA ALA A 232 8.37 -16.68 -3.63
C ALA A 232 7.19 -15.78 -4.00
N GLN A 233 6.25 -16.28 -4.80
CA GLN A 233 5.02 -15.59 -5.18
C GLN A 233 4.07 -15.39 -3.99
N TYR A 234 3.94 -16.40 -3.13
CA TYR A 234 3.20 -16.29 -1.87
C TYR A 234 3.78 -15.18 -0.98
N GLN A 235 5.11 -15.19 -0.77
CA GLN A 235 5.79 -14.16 0.00
C GLN A 235 5.65 -12.77 -0.63
N LEU A 236 5.71 -12.69 -1.96
CA LEU A 236 5.47 -11.44 -2.68
C LEU A 236 4.09 -10.87 -2.37
N GLY A 237 3.05 -11.70 -2.41
CA GLY A 237 1.69 -11.26 -2.09
C GLY A 237 1.57 -10.79 -0.64
N LEU A 238 2.21 -11.46 0.33
CA LEU A 238 2.27 -10.98 1.71
C LEU A 238 2.90 -9.59 1.81
N ASN A 239 4.03 -9.38 1.12
CA ASN A 239 4.74 -8.10 1.12
C ASN A 239 3.93 -6.98 0.42
N MET A 240 3.10 -7.35 -0.55
CA MET A 240 2.18 -6.44 -1.23
C MET A 240 0.89 -6.16 -0.44
N GLY A 241 0.68 -6.84 0.69
CA GLY A 241 -0.54 -6.71 1.50
C GLY A 241 -1.74 -7.48 0.95
N VAL A 242 -1.53 -8.47 0.08
CA VAL A 242 -2.60 -9.39 -0.35
C VAL A 242 -3.11 -10.14 0.87
N ASN A 243 -4.42 -10.05 1.11
CA ASN A 243 -5.10 -10.65 2.26
C ASN A 243 -6.26 -11.58 1.87
N GLY A 244 -6.48 -11.79 0.58
CA GLY A 244 -7.54 -12.64 0.03
C GLY A 244 -7.35 -12.86 -1.46
N THR A 245 -8.03 -13.88 -2.01
CA THR A 245 -7.99 -14.20 -3.44
C THR A 245 -9.40 -14.27 -4.03
N PRO A 246 -9.59 -13.98 -5.33
CA PRO A 246 -8.57 -13.39 -6.21
C PRO A 246 -8.28 -11.95 -5.80
N ALA A 247 -7.02 -11.51 -5.89
CA ALA A 247 -6.68 -10.09 -5.77
C ALA A 247 -6.17 -9.60 -7.13
N ILE A 248 -6.95 -8.70 -7.75
CA ILE A 248 -6.76 -8.26 -9.13
C ILE A 248 -6.09 -6.88 -9.16
N TYR A 249 -5.05 -6.74 -9.97
CA TYR A 249 -4.34 -5.49 -10.20
C TYR A 249 -4.17 -5.22 -11.70
N ASN A 250 -4.16 -3.96 -12.12
CA ASN A 250 -3.78 -3.60 -13.49
C ASN A 250 -2.25 -3.47 -13.66
N ALA A 251 -1.80 -3.22 -14.89
CA ALA A 251 -0.38 -3.04 -15.23
C ALA A 251 0.27 -1.83 -14.53
N GLU A 252 -0.54 -0.84 -14.13
CA GLU A 252 -0.13 0.34 -13.39
C GLU A 252 -0.02 0.09 -11.87
N GLY A 253 -0.33 -1.12 -11.42
CA GLY A 253 -0.25 -1.53 -10.02
C GLY A 253 -1.48 -1.18 -9.18
N VAL A 254 -2.51 -0.59 -9.78
CA VAL A 254 -3.76 -0.23 -9.09
C VAL A 254 -4.52 -1.50 -8.72
N TYR A 255 -4.96 -1.58 -7.46
CA TYR A 255 -5.80 -2.68 -6.99
C TYR A 255 -7.22 -2.51 -7.50
N LEU A 256 -7.66 -3.42 -8.37
CA LEU A 256 -8.99 -3.40 -8.96
C LEU A 256 -10.02 -4.06 -8.05
N GLY A 257 -9.61 -4.89 -7.10
CA GLY A 257 -10.50 -5.53 -6.14
C GLY A 257 -10.37 -7.05 -6.09
N GLY A 258 -11.38 -7.66 -5.45
CA GLY A 258 -11.55 -9.10 -5.37
C GLY A 258 -12.02 -9.71 -6.69
N TYR A 259 -12.94 -10.69 -6.61
CA TYR A 259 -13.67 -11.12 -7.80
C TYR A 259 -14.50 -9.98 -8.39
N LEU A 260 -14.44 -9.85 -9.70
CA LEU A 260 -15.22 -8.93 -10.52
C LEU A 260 -15.71 -9.71 -11.75
N SER A 261 -16.94 -9.45 -12.19
CA SER A 261 -17.36 -9.91 -13.52
C SER A 261 -16.52 -9.26 -14.62
N THR A 262 -16.42 -9.88 -15.80
CA THR A 262 -15.73 -9.30 -16.97
C THR A 262 -16.18 -7.86 -17.27
N ALA A 263 -17.48 -7.59 -17.17
CA ALA A 263 -18.04 -6.25 -17.42
C ALA A 263 -17.59 -5.21 -16.37
N GLU A 264 -17.59 -5.57 -15.09
CA GLU A 264 -17.11 -4.68 -14.02
C GLU A 264 -15.61 -4.45 -14.11
N LEU A 265 -14.85 -5.48 -14.46
CA LEU A 265 -13.41 -5.41 -14.66
C LEU A 265 -13.06 -4.43 -15.79
N ILE A 266 -13.72 -4.54 -16.94
CA ILE A 266 -13.56 -3.59 -18.06
C ILE A 266 -13.89 -2.17 -17.61
N LYS A 267 -15.00 -1.96 -16.90
CA LYS A 267 -15.37 -0.64 -16.38
C LYS A 267 -14.29 -0.04 -15.46
N ARG A 268 -13.56 -0.85 -14.70
CA ARG A 268 -12.43 -0.37 -13.87
C ARG A 268 -11.17 -0.13 -14.68
N LEU A 269 -10.93 -0.93 -15.73
CA LEU A 269 -9.75 -0.82 -16.60
C LEU A 269 -9.82 0.33 -17.60
N ASP A 270 -11.03 0.77 -17.97
CA ASP A 270 -11.28 1.86 -18.92
C ASP A 270 -11.34 3.25 -18.24
N LYS A 271 -11.19 3.31 -16.91
CA LYS A 271 -11.08 4.58 -16.16
C LYS A 271 -9.66 5.11 -16.22
#